data_AF-A0A3D0I848-F1
#
_entry.id   AF-A0A3D0I848-F1
#
_cell.length_a   1.000
_cell.length_b   1.000
_cell.length_c   1.000
_cell.angle_alpha   90.00
_cell.angle_beta   90.00
_cell.angle_gamma   90.00
#
_symmetry.space_group_name_H-M   'P 1'
#
loop_
_entity.id
_entity.type
_entity.pdbx_description
1 polymer ?
#
loop_
_entity_poly.entity_id
_entity_poly.type
_entity_poly.pdbx_seq_one_letter_code
_entity_poly.pdbx_strand_id
1 'polypeptide(L)'
;MPAVRGAQGPFVRRLALTLPPSHRAPVSWLLEYGCPAIKYRTLTEIVPGTADPARLAALRVEIDAYPPARQVAKKQKDTGVWGGNLLGVTPNKAAGIKDVGTLHQYRRLVELGWTQESRPLKLGSRLLFRLVSRDEDPKLLFEFQKFGTAEIGVEPWIREIIREATAAALAQAGLGEDPRVRGAAHRIANDISQFLRSELVENPLVKSGGSWVLHPQAYPPTIFSVALLSLLPAVQRERAALVERLGGYLAQPGIKKSFGVVCGKKVFKPNFVLLGDPLKVSSSGQTDDLPFALYWMELLARLGVLQASATAPRLWIRLLKDCDERGVWSPKGLRSLPRRKAPWSYHAFPLQEGKNVESRQVDVTFRMALIARLAGWDITTS
;
A
#
# COMPACT_ATOMS: atom_id res chain seq x y z
N MET A 1 53.81 1.46 1.01
CA MET A 1 52.93 2.64 1.11
C MET A 1 53.45 3.72 0.19
N PRO A 2 52.58 4.23 -0.70
CA PRO A 2 52.36 5.68 -0.72
C PRO A 2 50.86 6.04 -0.76
N ALA A 3 50.54 7.17 -0.15
CA ALA A 3 49.22 7.72 0.03
C ALA A 3 48.60 8.25 -1.27
N VAL A 4 47.37 7.88 -1.56
CA VAL A 4 46.54 8.53 -2.58
C VAL A 4 45.61 9.51 -1.87
N ARG A 5 45.80 10.78 -2.21
CA ARG A 5 45.08 11.95 -1.71
C ARG A 5 43.59 11.83 -1.98
N GLY A 6 42.80 12.19 -0.95
CA GLY A 6 41.36 12.28 -1.02
C GLY A 6 40.89 13.31 -2.04
N ALA A 7 40.07 12.86 -2.98
CA ALA A 7 39.17 13.71 -3.72
C ALA A 7 37.84 13.78 -2.94
N GLN A 8 37.74 14.76 -2.04
CA GLN A 8 36.43 15.20 -1.54
C GLN A 8 35.72 15.88 -2.71
N GLY A 9 34.83 15.14 -3.38
CA GLY A 9 33.86 15.74 -4.29
C GLY A 9 32.90 16.68 -3.53
N PRO A 10 32.37 17.73 -4.16
CA PRO A 10 31.58 18.73 -3.47
C PRO A 10 30.22 18.11 -3.11
N PHE A 11 30.11 17.63 -1.86
CA PHE A 11 28.81 17.49 -1.21
C PHE A 11 28.24 18.89 -1.03
N VAL A 12 27.53 19.36 -2.05
CA VAL A 12 26.54 20.42 -1.88
C VAL A 12 25.62 19.92 -0.77
N ARG A 13 25.76 20.48 0.44
CA ARG A 13 24.78 20.38 1.51
C ARG A 13 23.48 20.95 0.95
N ARG A 14 22.69 20.12 0.26
CA ARG A 14 21.25 20.36 0.17
C ARG A 14 20.77 20.35 1.61
N LEU A 15 20.20 21.46 2.08
CA LEU A 15 19.38 21.46 3.27
C LEU A 15 18.41 20.27 3.11
N ALA A 16 18.65 19.20 3.86
CA ALA A 16 17.78 18.05 3.85
C ALA A 16 16.44 18.58 4.36
N LEU A 17 15.42 18.61 3.48
CA LEU A 17 14.08 18.96 3.91
C LEU A 17 13.67 17.91 4.93
N THR A 18 13.52 18.32 6.17
CA THR A 18 13.08 17.45 7.26
C THR A 18 11.56 17.48 7.32
N LEU A 19 10.95 16.34 7.65
CA LEU A 19 9.53 16.32 7.96
C LEU A 19 9.30 17.04 9.30
N PRO A 20 8.17 17.76 9.46
CA PRO A 20 7.88 18.47 10.70
C PRO A 20 7.65 17.50 11.85
N PRO A 21 7.86 17.93 13.11
CA PRO A 21 7.58 17.12 14.29
C PRO A 21 6.11 17.17 14.74
N SER A 22 5.28 17.99 14.10
CA SER A 22 3.88 18.21 14.47
C SER A 22 2.96 18.38 13.25
N HIS A 23 1.68 18.16 13.46
CA HIS A 23 0.62 18.36 12.47
C HIS A 23 -0.67 18.86 13.14
N ARG A 24 -1.37 19.77 12.46
CA ARG A 24 -2.70 20.23 12.86
C ARG A 24 -3.76 19.36 12.19
N ALA A 25 -4.46 18.56 12.98
CA ALA A 25 -5.54 17.70 12.52
C ALA A 25 -6.90 18.39 12.75
N PRO A 26 -7.68 18.69 11.69
CA PRO A 26 -9.00 19.30 11.82
C PRO A 26 -10.06 18.25 12.20
N VAL A 27 -9.99 17.73 13.44
CA VAL A 27 -10.82 16.62 13.93
C VAL A 27 -12.30 16.96 13.84
N SER A 28 -12.70 18.16 14.28
CA SER A 28 -14.11 18.58 14.25
C SER A 28 -14.65 18.55 12.81
N TRP A 29 -13.88 19.07 11.87
CA TRP A 29 -14.22 19.09 10.44
C TRP A 29 -14.26 17.69 9.82
N LEU A 30 -13.31 16.81 10.17
CA LEU A 30 -13.31 15.42 9.71
C LEU A 30 -14.55 14.64 10.18
N LEU A 31 -15.02 14.93 11.40
CA LEU A 31 -16.23 14.32 11.97
C LEU A 31 -17.52 14.87 11.36
N GLU A 32 -17.50 16.10 10.86
CA GLU A 32 -18.61 16.72 10.16
C GLU A 32 -18.73 16.17 8.72
N TYR A 33 -17.64 16.25 7.94
CA TYR A 33 -17.66 16.02 6.49
C TYR A 33 -17.19 14.64 6.02
N GLY A 34 -16.54 13.84 6.88
CA GLY A 34 -16.06 12.51 6.51
C GLY A 34 -17.18 11.48 6.30
N CYS A 35 -16.92 10.44 5.52
CA CYS A 35 -17.82 9.29 5.46
C CYS A 35 -17.76 8.52 6.80
N PRO A 36 -18.71 7.62 7.09
CA PRO A 36 -18.71 6.86 8.34
C PRO A 36 -17.36 6.17 8.64
N ALA A 37 -16.69 5.64 7.62
CA ALA A 37 -15.35 5.06 7.75
C ALA A 37 -14.29 6.08 8.20
N ILE A 38 -14.25 7.28 7.58
CA ILE A 38 -13.33 8.36 7.98
C ILE A 38 -13.67 8.85 9.39
N LYS A 39 -14.96 9.02 9.73
CA LYS A 39 -15.37 9.46 11.07
C LYS A 39 -14.92 8.47 12.15
N TYR A 40 -15.19 7.18 11.93
CA TYR A 40 -14.77 6.11 12.84
C TYR A 40 -13.25 6.10 13.02
N ARG A 41 -12.51 6.10 11.91
CA ARG A 41 -11.04 6.05 11.95
C ARG A 41 -10.41 7.32 12.52
N THR A 42 -11.05 8.47 12.36
CA THR A 42 -10.62 9.69 13.06
C THR A 42 -10.65 9.48 14.58
N LEU A 43 -11.72 8.89 15.10
CA LEU A 43 -11.88 8.65 16.54
C LEU A 43 -11.03 7.49 17.08
N THR A 44 -10.68 6.50 16.26
CA THR A 44 -9.94 5.31 16.72
C THR A 44 -8.46 5.30 16.36
N GLU A 45 -8.06 5.95 15.26
CA GLU A 45 -6.67 5.95 14.78
C GLU A 45 -5.97 7.30 15.01
N ILE A 46 -6.67 8.44 14.86
CA ILE A 46 -6.06 9.77 15.03
C ILE A 46 -6.11 10.20 16.50
N VAL A 47 -7.29 10.20 17.11
CA VAL A 47 -7.52 10.62 18.51
C VAL A 47 -8.13 9.51 19.38
N PRO A 48 -7.45 8.36 19.54
CA PRO A 48 -7.98 7.22 20.29
C PRO A 48 -8.35 7.59 21.73
N GLY A 49 -9.45 7.01 22.24
CA GLY A 49 -9.90 7.20 23.62
C GLY A 49 -10.73 8.47 23.88
N THR A 50 -10.95 9.31 22.87
CA THR A 50 -11.74 10.55 23.01
C THR A 50 -13.25 10.37 22.80
N ALA A 51 -13.67 9.27 22.17
CA ALA A 51 -15.07 9.01 21.85
C ALA A 51 -15.72 8.03 22.83
N ASP A 52 -16.96 8.34 23.20
CA ASP A 52 -17.85 7.41 23.91
C ASP A 52 -18.09 6.13 23.08
N PRO A 53 -18.00 4.92 23.69
CA PRO A 53 -18.37 3.66 23.06
C PRO A 53 -19.72 3.68 22.32
N ALA A 54 -20.74 4.38 22.82
CA ALA A 54 -22.05 4.45 22.15
C ALA A 54 -21.95 5.15 20.77
N ARG A 55 -21.12 6.20 20.67
CA ARG A 55 -20.84 6.90 19.40
C ARG A 55 -20.13 5.99 18.40
N LEU A 56 -19.16 5.20 18.86
CA LEU A 56 -18.45 4.24 18.00
C LEU A 56 -19.39 3.14 17.50
N ALA A 57 -20.30 2.67 18.35
CA ALA A 57 -21.33 1.69 17.96
C ALA A 57 -22.29 2.27 16.91
N ALA A 58 -22.75 3.52 17.08
CA ALA A 58 -23.60 4.20 16.08
C ALA A 58 -22.88 4.34 14.72
N LEU A 59 -21.60 4.73 14.73
CA LEU A 59 -20.80 4.80 13.51
C LEU A 59 -20.62 3.42 12.84
N ARG A 60 -20.57 2.32 13.61
CA ARG A 60 -20.51 0.97 13.03
C ARG A 60 -21.80 0.65 12.25
N VAL A 61 -22.95 1.03 12.78
CA VAL A 61 -24.24 0.89 12.07
C VAL A 61 -24.25 1.71 10.77
N GLU A 62 -23.73 2.94 10.81
CA GLU A 62 -23.61 3.78 9.61
C GLU A 62 -22.65 3.19 8.56
N ILE A 63 -21.53 2.60 9.00
CA ILE A 63 -20.57 1.91 8.12
C ILE A 63 -21.24 0.73 7.40
N ASP A 64 -22.03 -0.07 8.11
CA ASP A 64 -22.78 -1.18 7.50
C ASP A 64 -23.87 -0.69 6.53
N ALA A 65 -24.37 0.53 6.77
CA ALA A 65 -25.32 1.21 5.90
C ALA A 65 -24.67 1.93 4.69
N TYR A 66 -23.35 2.13 4.70
CA TYR A 66 -22.68 3.03 3.76
C TYR A 66 -22.80 2.54 2.30
N PRO A 67 -23.46 3.29 1.40
CA PRO A 67 -23.77 2.81 0.05
C PRO A 67 -22.55 2.35 -0.77
N PRO A 68 -21.40 3.07 -0.79
CA PRO A 68 -20.23 2.60 -1.53
C PRO A 68 -19.73 1.23 -1.06
N ALA A 69 -19.78 0.94 0.24
CA ALA A 69 -19.40 -0.38 0.76
C ALA A 69 -20.40 -1.47 0.35
N ARG A 70 -21.72 -1.18 0.45
CA ARG A 70 -22.78 -2.08 0.00
C ARG A 70 -22.70 -2.40 -1.49
N GLN A 71 -22.32 -1.44 -2.33
CA GLN A 71 -22.12 -1.66 -3.77
C GLN A 71 -20.97 -2.63 -4.04
N VAL A 72 -19.86 -2.52 -3.31
CA VAL A 72 -18.76 -3.49 -3.38
C VAL A 72 -19.25 -4.86 -2.94
N ALA A 73 -19.91 -4.96 -1.79
CA ALA A 73 -20.43 -6.21 -1.25
C ALA A 73 -21.41 -6.92 -2.20
N LYS A 74 -22.33 -6.18 -2.83
CA LYS A 74 -23.34 -6.72 -3.76
C LYS A 74 -22.74 -7.44 -4.97
N LYS A 75 -21.51 -7.09 -5.36
CA LYS A 75 -20.80 -7.72 -6.49
C LYS A 75 -20.10 -9.03 -6.12
N GLN A 76 -20.07 -9.40 -4.83
CA GLN A 76 -19.43 -10.63 -4.39
C GLN A 76 -20.30 -11.84 -4.74
N LYS A 77 -19.69 -12.90 -5.25
CA LYS A 77 -20.33 -14.21 -5.36
C LYS A 77 -20.35 -14.91 -3.99
N ASP A 78 -21.25 -15.88 -3.81
CA ASP A 78 -21.28 -16.68 -2.58
C ASP A 78 -19.99 -17.49 -2.34
N THR A 79 -19.16 -17.67 -3.37
CA THR A 79 -17.81 -18.25 -3.26
C THR A 79 -16.77 -17.31 -2.63
N GLY A 80 -17.14 -16.08 -2.27
CA GLY A 80 -16.24 -15.07 -1.74
C GLY A 80 -15.47 -14.26 -2.80
N VAL A 81 -15.74 -14.51 -4.09
CA VAL A 81 -14.99 -13.96 -5.23
C VAL A 81 -15.63 -12.68 -5.76
N TRP A 82 -14.80 -11.70 -6.10
CA TRP A 82 -15.19 -10.54 -6.92
C TRP A 82 -14.54 -10.59 -8.30
N GLY A 83 -15.27 -10.10 -9.32
CA GLY A 83 -14.73 -9.90 -10.68
C GLY A 83 -14.29 -11.17 -11.42
N GLY A 84 -14.38 -12.36 -10.79
CA GLY A 84 -13.86 -13.61 -11.32
C GLY A 84 -12.32 -13.65 -11.43
N ASN A 85 -11.61 -12.79 -10.69
CA ASN A 85 -10.16 -12.68 -10.72
C ASN A 85 -9.62 -12.23 -9.34
N LEU A 86 -8.31 -12.22 -9.15
CA LEU A 86 -7.65 -11.83 -7.90
C LEU A 86 -7.11 -10.40 -7.92
N LEU A 87 -6.25 -10.08 -8.89
CA LEU A 87 -5.39 -8.88 -8.91
C LEU A 87 -5.82 -7.81 -9.91
N GLY A 88 -6.87 -8.04 -10.71
CA GLY A 88 -7.36 -7.03 -11.66
C GLY A 88 -7.88 -5.78 -10.95
N VAL A 89 -7.55 -4.59 -11.45
CA VAL A 89 -8.08 -3.31 -10.92
C VAL A 89 -8.96 -2.54 -11.90
N THR A 90 -8.93 -2.94 -13.16
CA THR A 90 -9.74 -2.37 -14.23
C THR A 90 -10.06 -3.47 -15.23
N PRO A 91 -11.19 -3.36 -15.95
CA PRO A 91 -11.49 -4.27 -17.04
C PRO A 91 -10.34 -4.32 -18.06
N ASN A 92 -9.93 -5.53 -18.44
CA ASN A 92 -8.91 -5.78 -19.45
C ASN A 92 -9.31 -7.03 -20.26
N LYS A 93 -9.80 -6.81 -21.48
CA LYS A 93 -10.24 -7.88 -22.38
C LYS A 93 -9.13 -8.87 -22.70
N ALA A 94 -7.90 -8.41 -22.93
CA ALA A 94 -6.77 -9.26 -23.29
C ALA A 94 -6.39 -10.23 -22.16
N ALA A 95 -6.55 -9.81 -20.91
CA ALA A 95 -6.32 -10.63 -19.72
C ALA A 95 -7.59 -11.36 -19.22
N GLY A 96 -8.73 -11.24 -19.91
CA GLY A 96 -10.00 -11.81 -19.48
C GLY A 96 -10.60 -11.17 -18.21
N ILE A 97 -10.10 -10.01 -17.79
CA ILE A 97 -10.52 -9.31 -16.57
C ILE A 97 -11.76 -8.47 -16.90
N LYS A 98 -12.88 -8.76 -16.21
CA LYS A 98 -14.18 -8.09 -16.45
C LYS A 98 -14.47 -6.96 -15.46
N ASP A 99 -14.00 -7.08 -14.23
CA ASP A 99 -14.19 -6.11 -13.14
C ASP A 99 -13.02 -6.22 -12.16
N VAL A 100 -13.00 -5.34 -11.16
CA VAL A 100 -12.02 -5.35 -10.06
C VAL A 100 -12.03 -6.68 -9.31
N GLY A 101 -10.84 -7.19 -9.06
CA GLY A 101 -10.56 -8.48 -8.47
C GLY A 101 -10.75 -8.55 -6.96
N THR A 102 -10.73 -9.79 -6.50
CA THR A 102 -11.02 -10.20 -5.12
C THR A 102 -10.12 -9.50 -4.09
N LEU A 103 -8.81 -9.46 -4.32
CA LEU A 103 -7.88 -8.89 -3.34
C LEU A 103 -8.10 -7.38 -3.15
N HIS A 104 -8.39 -6.67 -4.24
CA HIS A 104 -8.65 -5.23 -4.20
C HIS A 104 -10.00 -4.92 -3.55
N GLN A 105 -11.06 -5.66 -3.87
CA GLN A 105 -12.39 -5.46 -3.28
C GLN A 105 -12.45 -5.85 -1.80
N TYR A 106 -11.76 -6.93 -1.42
CA TYR A 106 -11.64 -7.34 -0.03
C TYR A 106 -10.97 -6.23 0.80
N ARG A 107 -9.79 -5.76 0.37
CA ARG A 107 -9.08 -4.65 1.02
C ARG A 107 -9.89 -3.35 1.02
N ARG A 108 -10.69 -3.13 -0.03
CA ARG A 108 -11.57 -1.96 -0.15
C ARG A 108 -12.67 -1.98 0.92
N LEU A 109 -13.30 -3.12 1.18
CA LEU A 109 -14.28 -3.25 2.25
C LEU A 109 -13.67 -2.98 3.63
N VAL A 110 -12.44 -3.45 3.86
CA VAL A 110 -11.70 -3.19 5.10
C VAL A 110 -11.44 -1.69 5.27
N GLU A 111 -10.95 -1.00 4.22
CA GLU A 111 -10.75 0.46 4.25
C GLU A 111 -12.05 1.25 4.43
N LEU A 112 -13.18 0.70 3.98
CA LEU A 112 -14.51 1.25 4.20
C LEU A 112 -15.10 0.88 5.58
N GLY A 113 -14.31 0.25 6.46
CA GLY A 113 -14.65 0.01 7.86
C GLY A 113 -15.37 -1.30 8.15
N TRP A 114 -15.55 -2.18 7.16
CA TRP A 114 -16.18 -3.49 7.39
C TRP A 114 -15.23 -4.42 8.16
N THR A 115 -15.79 -5.30 8.98
CA THR A 115 -15.03 -6.20 9.86
C THR A 115 -15.26 -7.67 9.51
N GLN A 116 -14.50 -8.57 10.16
CA GLN A 116 -14.67 -10.02 10.02
C GLN A 116 -16.04 -10.53 10.48
N GLU A 117 -16.88 -9.70 11.09
CA GLU A 117 -18.25 -10.05 11.45
C GLU A 117 -19.18 -10.00 10.23
N SER A 118 -18.89 -9.13 9.27
CA SER A 118 -19.66 -8.93 8.05
C SER A 118 -19.54 -10.14 7.11
N ARG A 119 -20.67 -10.62 6.57
CA ARG A 119 -20.73 -11.80 5.68
C ARG A 119 -19.71 -11.74 4.52
N PRO A 120 -19.53 -10.60 3.81
CA PRO A 120 -18.58 -10.55 2.71
C PRO A 120 -17.12 -10.74 3.09
N LEU A 121 -16.69 -10.22 4.24
CA LEU A 121 -15.34 -10.48 4.73
C LEU A 121 -15.20 -11.92 5.21
N LYS A 122 -16.20 -12.52 5.88
CA LYS A 122 -16.19 -13.95 6.21
C LYS A 122 -16.01 -14.85 4.98
N LEU A 123 -16.77 -14.60 3.91
CA LEU A 123 -16.67 -15.37 2.65
C LEU A 123 -15.33 -15.14 1.94
N GLY A 124 -14.87 -13.89 1.88
CA GLY A 124 -13.56 -13.56 1.32
C GLY A 124 -12.42 -14.23 2.08
N SER A 125 -12.41 -14.13 3.41
CA SER A 125 -11.41 -14.73 4.29
C SER A 125 -11.28 -16.24 4.07
N ARG A 126 -12.38 -16.97 3.87
CA ARG A 126 -12.34 -18.41 3.55
C ARG A 126 -11.52 -18.71 2.29
N LEU A 127 -11.75 -17.96 1.21
CA LEU A 127 -10.97 -18.09 -0.02
C LEU A 127 -9.51 -17.67 0.19
N LEU A 128 -9.29 -16.52 0.83
CA LEU A 128 -7.96 -15.97 1.07
C LEU A 128 -7.11 -16.92 1.94
N PHE A 129 -7.71 -17.59 2.93
CA PHE A 129 -7.01 -18.60 3.71
C PHE A 129 -6.59 -19.82 2.89
N ARG A 130 -7.35 -20.22 1.86
CA ARG A 130 -6.90 -21.23 0.90
C ARG A 130 -5.70 -20.73 0.10
N LEU A 131 -5.76 -19.50 -0.41
CA LEU A 131 -4.72 -18.89 -1.22
C LEU A 131 -3.38 -18.70 -0.49
N VAL A 132 -3.41 -18.28 0.78
CA VAL A 132 -2.19 -18.12 1.59
C VAL A 132 -1.62 -19.47 2.04
N SER A 133 -2.46 -20.49 2.13
CA SER A 133 -2.04 -21.86 2.40
C SER A 133 -1.36 -22.46 1.15
N ARG A 134 -0.62 -23.55 1.32
CA ARG A 134 -0.03 -24.31 0.19
C ARG A 134 -1.08 -25.19 -0.51
N ASP A 135 -2.26 -24.62 -0.78
CA ASP A 135 -3.30 -25.28 -1.58
C ASP A 135 -2.92 -25.18 -3.06
N GLU A 136 -2.61 -26.32 -3.66
CA GLU A 136 -2.11 -26.43 -5.04
C GLU A 136 -3.26 -26.63 -6.06
N ASP A 137 -4.53 -26.51 -5.67
CA ASP A 137 -5.67 -26.55 -6.60
C ASP A 137 -5.46 -25.57 -7.78
N PRO A 138 -5.35 -26.05 -9.04
CA PRO A 138 -5.10 -25.18 -10.20
C PRO A 138 -6.16 -24.10 -10.41
N LYS A 139 -7.38 -24.29 -9.89
CA LYS A 139 -8.45 -23.28 -9.96
C LYS A 139 -8.13 -22.03 -9.14
N LEU A 140 -7.24 -22.14 -8.15
CA LEU A 140 -6.80 -21.02 -7.33
C LEU A 140 -5.80 -20.09 -8.03
N LEU A 141 -5.41 -20.40 -9.27
CA LEU A 141 -4.62 -19.50 -10.12
C LEU A 141 -5.47 -18.43 -10.82
N PHE A 142 -6.81 -18.57 -10.84
CA PHE A 142 -7.76 -17.61 -11.43
C PHE A 142 -7.33 -17.11 -12.82
N GLU A 143 -7.11 -15.80 -12.99
CA GLU A 143 -6.71 -15.18 -14.25
C GLU A 143 -5.37 -15.70 -14.80
N PHE A 144 -4.58 -16.36 -13.96
CA PHE A 144 -3.29 -16.91 -14.32
C PHE A 144 -3.30 -18.40 -14.64
N GLN A 145 -4.45 -19.08 -14.54
CA GLN A 145 -4.53 -20.54 -14.72
C GLN A 145 -3.91 -20.98 -16.06
N LYS A 146 -4.28 -20.33 -17.17
CA LYS A 146 -3.72 -20.63 -18.50
C LYS A 146 -2.21 -20.43 -18.59
N PHE A 147 -1.66 -19.50 -17.81
CA PHE A 147 -0.23 -19.19 -17.81
C PHE A 147 0.55 -20.17 -16.93
N GLY A 148 0.04 -20.46 -15.73
CA GLY A 148 0.65 -21.39 -14.79
C GLY A 148 0.78 -22.80 -15.35
N THR A 149 -0.26 -23.30 -16.02
CA THR A 149 -0.25 -24.67 -16.58
C THR A 149 0.61 -24.81 -17.84
N ALA A 150 0.89 -23.72 -18.55
CA ALA A 150 1.54 -23.79 -19.87
C ALA A 150 3.07 -23.82 -19.79
N GLU A 151 3.68 -23.35 -18.70
CA GLU A 151 5.13 -23.13 -18.63
C GLU A 151 5.71 -23.48 -17.25
N ILE A 152 6.75 -24.32 -17.26
CA ILE A 152 7.50 -24.71 -16.05
C ILE A 152 8.09 -23.46 -15.38
N GLY A 153 7.88 -23.34 -14.08
CA GLY A 153 8.39 -22.23 -13.26
C GLY A 153 7.49 -20.99 -13.18
N VAL A 154 6.47 -20.87 -14.06
CA VAL A 154 5.52 -19.74 -14.02
C VAL A 154 4.54 -19.88 -12.86
N GLU A 155 4.00 -21.08 -12.65
CA GLU A 155 3.03 -21.35 -11.58
C GLU A 155 3.58 -21.06 -10.16
N PRO A 156 4.77 -21.54 -9.76
CA PRO A 156 5.32 -21.22 -8.43
C PRO A 156 5.44 -19.71 -8.18
N TRP A 157 5.96 -18.96 -9.16
CA TRP A 157 6.12 -17.51 -9.07
C TRP A 157 4.77 -16.78 -8.91
N ILE A 158 3.76 -17.17 -9.70
CA ILE A 158 2.40 -16.62 -9.57
C ILE A 158 1.84 -16.90 -8.17
N ARG A 159 1.98 -18.14 -7.67
CA ARG A 159 1.47 -18.53 -6.36
C ARG A 159 2.13 -17.75 -5.23
N GLU A 160 3.43 -17.46 -5.33
CA GLU A 160 4.14 -16.60 -4.37
C GLU A 160 3.55 -15.20 -4.32
N ILE A 161 3.32 -14.56 -5.46
CA ILE A 161 2.71 -13.22 -5.53
C ILE A 161 1.29 -13.23 -4.97
N ILE A 162 0.49 -14.23 -5.33
CA ILE A 162 -0.87 -14.38 -4.81
C ILE A 162 -0.85 -14.55 -3.29
N ARG A 163 0.05 -15.39 -2.75
CA ARG A 163 0.21 -15.60 -1.31
C ARG A 163 0.61 -14.33 -0.60
N GLU A 164 1.54 -13.57 -1.16
CA GLU A 164 2.01 -12.29 -0.60
C GLU A 164 0.89 -11.25 -0.56
N ALA A 165 0.19 -11.05 -1.69
CA ALA A 165 -0.94 -10.12 -1.77
C ALA A 165 -2.10 -10.55 -0.86
N THR A 166 -2.32 -11.85 -0.72
CA THR A 166 -3.35 -12.41 0.17
C THR A 166 -2.99 -12.22 1.64
N ALA A 167 -1.75 -12.48 2.03
CA ALA A 167 -1.28 -12.24 3.39
C ALA A 167 -1.43 -10.76 3.75
N ALA A 168 -1.07 -9.84 2.85
CA ALA A 168 -1.27 -8.41 3.05
C ALA A 168 -2.75 -8.04 3.23
N ALA A 169 -3.65 -8.63 2.43
CA ALA A 169 -5.09 -8.40 2.54
C ALA A 169 -5.66 -8.91 3.88
N LEU A 170 -5.29 -10.13 4.30
CA LEU A 170 -5.71 -10.70 5.58
C LEU A 170 -5.16 -9.90 6.77
N ALA A 171 -3.89 -9.50 6.73
CA ALA A 171 -3.28 -8.65 7.76
C ALA A 171 -4.01 -7.31 7.89
N GLN A 172 -4.39 -6.67 6.77
CA GLN A 172 -5.15 -5.42 6.79
C GLN A 172 -6.50 -5.58 7.47
N ALA A 173 -7.12 -6.76 7.33
CA ALA A 173 -8.41 -7.08 7.95
C ALA A 173 -8.30 -7.52 9.42
N GLY A 174 -7.15 -7.32 10.07
CA GLY A 174 -6.91 -7.67 11.47
C GLY A 174 -6.57 -9.13 11.72
N LEU A 175 -6.34 -9.93 10.67
CA LEU A 175 -6.03 -11.38 10.79
C LEU A 175 -4.52 -11.66 10.79
N GLY A 176 -3.71 -10.69 11.22
CA GLY A 176 -2.25 -10.75 11.18
C GLY A 176 -1.64 -11.82 12.10
N GLU A 177 -2.29 -12.09 13.24
CA GLU A 177 -1.83 -13.11 14.21
C GLU A 177 -2.23 -14.54 13.82
N ASP A 178 -3.00 -14.74 12.74
CA ASP A 178 -3.25 -16.09 12.23
C ASP A 178 -1.92 -16.75 11.83
N PRO A 179 -1.63 -17.98 12.28
CA PRO A 179 -0.34 -18.64 12.02
C PRO A 179 0.04 -18.73 10.54
N ARG A 180 -0.94 -18.81 9.63
CA ARG A 180 -0.69 -18.86 8.18
C ARG A 180 -0.22 -17.51 7.64
N VAL A 181 -0.84 -16.43 8.10
CA VAL A 181 -0.48 -15.05 7.73
C VAL A 181 0.88 -14.70 8.32
N ARG A 182 1.08 -14.99 9.61
CA ARG A 182 2.34 -14.77 10.31
C ARG A 182 3.49 -15.58 9.70
N GLY A 183 3.26 -16.86 9.43
CA GLY A 183 4.23 -17.72 8.75
C GLY A 183 4.58 -17.23 7.34
N ALA A 184 3.61 -16.70 6.60
CA ALA A 184 3.87 -16.04 5.32
C ALA A 184 4.73 -14.79 5.48
N ALA A 185 4.43 -13.93 6.45
CA ALA A 185 5.20 -12.73 6.73
C ALA A 185 6.66 -13.04 7.07
N HIS A 186 6.95 -14.04 7.92
CA HIS A 186 8.33 -14.42 8.25
C HIS A 186 9.11 -14.97 7.06
N ARG A 187 8.45 -15.71 6.16
CA ARG A 187 9.07 -16.22 4.92
C ARG A 187 9.43 -15.08 3.98
N ILE A 188 8.45 -14.22 3.68
CA ILE A 188 8.65 -13.04 2.81
C ILE A 188 9.73 -12.12 3.39
N ALA A 189 9.74 -11.92 4.71
CA ALA A 189 10.79 -11.18 5.41
C ALA A 189 12.18 -11.81 5.21
N ASN A 190 12.29 -13.14 5.26
CA ASN A 190 13.55 -13.83 5.01
C ASN A 190 14.04 -13.62 3.57
N ASP A 191 13.15 -13.78 2.58
CA ASP A 191 13.50 -13.67 1.16
C ASP A 191 14.00 -12.25 0.85
N ILE A 192 13.29 -11.22 1.34
CA ILE A 192 13.72 -9.83 1.22
C ILE A 192 15.03 -9.59 1.97
N SER A 193 15.18 -10.15 3.18
CA SER A 193 16.42 -9.98 3.95
C SER A 193 17.63 -10.61 3.26
N GLN A 194 17.46 -11.74 2.55
CA GLN A 194 18.51 -12.37 1.78
C GLN A 194 18.88 -11.50 0.58
N PHE A 195 17.89 -11.03 -0.18
CA PHE A 195 18.12 -10.11 -1.29
C PHE A 195 18.86 -8.84 -0.86
N LEU A 196 18.42 -8.18 0.21
CA LEU A 196 19.03 -6.94 0.72
C LEU A 196 20.45 -7.13 1.27
N ARG A 197 20.91 -8.36 1.51
CA ARG A 197 22.30 -8.68 1.90
C ARG A 197 23.16 -9.14 0.74
N SER A 198 22.56 -9.39 -0.42
CA SER A 198 23.24 -9.90 -1.60
C SER A 198 23.79 -8.75 -2.45
N GLU A 199 24.77 -9.05 -3.29
CA GLU A 199 25.31 -8.13 -4.30
C GLU A 199 24.24 -7.72 -5.33
N LEU A 200 23.16 -8.51 -5.48
CA LEU A 200 22.05 -8.22 -6.38
C LEU A 200 21.25 -6.97 -5.97
N VAL A 201 21.44 -6.45 -4.75
CA VAL A 201 20.77 -5.21 -4.31
C VAL A 201 21.21 -4.01 -5.16
N GLU A 202 22.48 -3.97 -5.58
CA GLU A 202 23.05 -2.89 -6.41
C GLU A 202 22.71 -3.08 -7.89
N ASN A 203 22.75 -4.32 -8.37
CA ASN A 203 22.53 -4.67 -9.76
C ASN A 203 21.48 -5.79 -9.91
N PRO A 204 20.20 -5.51 -9.62
CA PRO A 204 19.14 -6.53 -9.65
C PRO A 204 18.71 -6.94 -11.07
N LEU A 205 19.21 -6.25 -12.11
CA LEU A 205 18.79 -6.44 -13.50
C LEU A 205 19.92 -7.02 -14.34
N VAL A 206 19.58 -7.99 -15.19
CA VAL A 206 20.47 -8.56 -16.21
C VAL A 206 19.88 -8.38 -17.61
N LYS A 207 20.74 -8.41 -18.63
CA LYS A 207 20.32 -8.31 -20.03
C LYS A 207 19.97 -9.70 -20.55
N SER A 208 18.78 -9.86 -21.11
CA SER A 208 18.30 -11.09 -21.75
C SER A 208 17.49 -10.78 -23.00
N GLY A 209 17.86 -11.39 -24.14
CA GLY A 209 17.12 -11.21 -25.41
C GLY A 209 16.92 -9.75 -25.83
N GLY A 210 17.91 -8.87 -25.59
CA GLY A 210 17.84 -7.44 -25.91
C GLY A 210 17.07 -6.57 -24.90
N SER A 211 16.42 -7.17 -23.90
CA SER A 211 15.68 -6.46 -22.85
C SER A 211 16.35 -6.61 -21.48
N TRP A 212 15.99 -5.73 -20.54
CA TRP A 212 16.37 -5.90 -19.14
C TRP A 212 15.36 -6.80 -18.43
N VAL A 213 15.86 -7.74 -17.63
CA VAL A 213 15.04 -8.61 -16.81
C VAL A 213 15.56 -8.66 -15.38
N LEU A 214 14.67 -8.89 -14.42
CA LEU A 214 15.05 -9.14 -13.03
C LEU A 214 15.91 -10.40 -12.97
N HIS A 215 17.01 -10.35 -12.23
CA HIS A 215 17.87 -11.50 -11.99
C HIS A 215 17.03 -12.63 -11.35
N PRO A 216 17.13 -13.89 -11.79
CA PRO A 216 16.28 -14.99 -11.29
C PRO A 216 16.38 -15.25 -9.78
N GLN A 217 17.52 -14.87 -9.18
CA GLN A 217 17.75 -14.98 -7.72
C GLN A 217 17.48 -13.67 -6.97
N ALA A 218 17.06 -12.60 -7.66
CA ALA A 218 16.70 -11.34 -6.99
C ALA A 218 15.26 -11.43 -6.49
N TYR A 219 15.10 -11.31 -5.17
CA TYR A 219 13.80 -11.26 -4.48
C TYR A 219 13.60 -9.88 -3.83
N PRO A 220 13.48 -8.80 -4.63
CA PRO A 220 13.21 -7.46 -4.11
C PRO A 220 11.85 -7.38 -3.41
N PRO A 221 11.67 -6.41 -2.51
CA PRO A 221 10.36 -6.15 -1.92
C PRO A 221 9.33 -5.80 -3.01
N THR A 222 8.06 -6.09 -2.74
CA THR A 222 6.93 -5.64 -3.55
C THR A 222 6.03 -4.72 -2.74
N ILE A 223 5.10 -4.05 -3.40
CA ILE A 223 4.08 -3.26 -2.70
C ILE A 223 3.25 -4.11 -1.71
N PHE A 224 3.10 -5.40 -1.96
CA PHE A 224 2.38 -6.31 -1.07
C PHE A 224 3.20 -6.67 0.16
N SER A 225 4.49 -6.99 0.02
CA SER A 225 5.36 -7.29 1.17
C SER A 225 5.56 -6.08 2.07
N VAL A 226 5.74 -4.89 1.48
CA VAL A 226 5.80 -3.65 2.26
C VAL A 226 4.48 -3.40 2.99
N ALA A 227 3.34 -3.59 2.32
CA ALA A 227 2.03 -3.47 2.96
C ALA A 227 1.85 -4.49 4.10
N LEU A 228 2.17 -5.76 3.88
CA LEU A 228 2.10 -6.82 4.89
C LEU A 228 2.95 -6.48 6.11
N LEU A 229 4.22 -6.15 5.92
CA LEU A 229 5.12 -5.82 7.03
C LEU A 229 4.65 -4.57 7.78
N SER A 230 4.13 -3.56 7.08
CA SER A 230 3.58 -2.34 7.69
C SER A 230 2.39 -2.60 8.62
N LEU A 231 1.67 -3.70 8.40
CA LEU A 231 0.46 -4.07 9.16
C LEU A 231 0.75 -5.04 10.30
N LEU A 232 2.01 -5.47 10.49
CA LEU A 232 2.40 -6.48 11.48
C LEU A 232 3.51 -5.98 12.43
N PRO A 233 3.18 -5.11 13.42
CA PRO A 233 4.15 -4.54 14.35
C PRO A 233 4.96 -5.60 15.14
N ALA A 234 4.36 -6.75 15.46
CA ALA A 234 5.09 -7.85 16.12
C ALA A 234 6.24 -8.38 15.23
N VAL A 235 5.96 -8.64 13.95
CA VAL A 235 6.96 -9.10 12.98
C VAL A 235 8.02 -8.02 12.75
N GLN A 236 7.64 -6.74 12.72
CA GLN A 236 8.60 -5.63 12.62
C GLN A 236 9.60 -5.63 13.78
N ARG A 237 9.13 -5.81 15.03
CA ARG A 237 10.00 -5.90 16.21
C ARG A 237 10.95 -7.10 16.15
N GLU A 238 10.42 -8.26 15.78
CA GLU A 238 11.20 -9.50 15.61
C GLU A 238 12.22 -9.43 14.47
N ARG A 239 11.99 -8.53 13.51
CA ARG A 239 12.81 -8.33 12.31
C ARG A 239 13.34 -6.89 12.21
N ALA A 240 13.65 -6.22 13.32
CA ALA A 240 14.02 -4.80 13.33
C ALA A 240 15.18 -4.47 12.37
N ALA A 241 16.24 -5.29 12.36
CA ALA A 241 17.38 -5.11 11.47
C ALA A 241 17.05 -5.32 9.97
N LEU A 242 15.97 -6.02 9.64
CA LEU A 242 15.44 -6.06 8.27
C LEU A 242 14.69 -4.78 7.95
N VAL A 243 13.82 -4.31 8.86
CA VAL A 243 13.01 -3.09 8.65
C VAL A 243 13.92 -1.88 8.41
N GLU A 244 15.01 -1.75 9.17
CA GLU A 244 16.00 -0.69 8.98
C GLU A 244 16.65 -0.74 7.58
N ARG A 245 17.15 -1.91 7.16
CA ARG A 245 17.74 -2.11 5.83
C ARG A 245 16.73 -1.88 4.70
N LEU A 246 15.49 -2.33 4.90
CA LEU A 246 14.40 -2.08 3.97
C LEU A 246 14.11 -0.59 3.85
N GLY A 247 14.11 0.15 4.95
CA GLY A 247 13.99 1.62 4.95
C GLY A 247 15.11 2.29 4.14
N GLY A 248 16.36 1.89 4.35
CA GLY A 248 17.50 2.37 3.57
C GLY A 248 17.39 2.04 2.08
N TYR A 249 16.90 0.85 1.73
CA TYR A 249 16.66 0.45 0.34
C TYR A 249 15.55 1.27 -0.33
N LEU A 250 14.42 1.45 0.37
CA LEU A 250 13.26 2.21 -0.13
C LEU A 250 13.49 3.73 -0.13
N ALA A 251 14.54 4.22 0.53
CA ALA A 251 14.97 5.61 0.45
C ALA A 251 15.69 5.94 -0.86
N GLN A 252 16.27 4.94 -1.52
CA GLN A 252 17.01 5.13 -2.77
C GLN A 252 16.05 5.43 -3.93
N PRO A 253 16.41 6.30 -4.88
CA PRO A 253 15.60 6.52 -6.07
C PRO A 253 15.35 5.21 -6.83
N GLY A 254 14.09 4.97 -7.21
CA GLY A 254 13.74 3.78 -7.98
C GLY A 254 14.50 3.66 -9.32
N ILE A 255 14.81 2.43 -9.73
CA ILE A 255 15.39 2.17 -11.06
C ILE A 255 14.42 2.61 -12.16
N LYS A 256 14.88 3.48 -13.05
CA LYS A 256 14.08 4.04 -14.16
C LYS A 256 13.98 3.12 -15.39
N LYS A 257 14.86 2.12 -15.49
CA LYS A 257 14.89 1.17 -16.62
C LYS A 257 13.61 0.33 -16.60
N SER A 258 12.96 0.20 -17.76
CA SER A 258 11.90 -0.81 -17.92
C SER A 258 12.53 -2.19 -17.87
N PHE A 259 11.92 -3.11 -17.13
CA PHE A 259 12.38 -4.49 -17.00
C PHE A 259 11.20 -5.46 -16.99
N GLY A 260 11.49 -6.73 -17.27
CA GLY A 260 10.55 -7.84 -17.10
C GLY A 260 11.00 -8.83 -16.03
N VAL A 261 10.14 -9.79 -15.68
CA VAL A 261 10.50 -10.99 -14.92
C VAL A 261 10.37 -12.16 -15.86
N VAL A 262 11.46 -12.93 -16.01
CA VAL A 262 11.44 -14.16 -16.80
C VAL A 262 10.83 -15.26 -15.95
N CYS A 263 9.80 -15.90 -16.47
CA CYS A 263 9.17 -17.06 -15.85
C CYS A 263 9.00 -18.09 -16.95
N GLY A 264 9.79 -19.16 -16.92
CA GLY A 264 9.85 -20.12 -18.03
C GLY A 264 10.30 -19.45 -19.34
N LYS A 265 9.47 -19.51 -20.38
CA LYS A 265 9.72 -18.90 -21.70
C LYS A 265 9.10 -17.51 -21.82
N LYS A 266 8.28 -17.09 -20.86
CA LYS A 266 7.60 -15.79 -20.85
C LYS A 266 8.34 -14.74 -20.06
N VAL A 267 8.13 -13.51 -20.51
CA VAL A 267 8.57 -12.29 -19.81
C VAL A 267 7.32 -11.53 -19.38
N PHE A 268 7.14 -11.39 -18.06
CA PHE A 268 6.06 -10.61 -17.48
C PHE A 268 6.56 -9.21 -17.15
N LYS A 269 5.72 -8.19 -17.32
CA LYS A 269 6.02 -6.83 -16.84
C LYS A 269 5.62 -6.74 -15.35
N PRO A 270 6.57 -6.72 -14.40
CA PRO A 270 6.22 -6.59 -13.00
C PRO A 270 5.71 -5.17 -12.75
N ASN A 271 4.53 -5.07 -12.13
CA ASN A 271 3.95 -3.79 -11.73
C ASN A 271 3.95 -3.59 -10.20
N PHE A 272 4.28 -4.63 -9.42
CA PHE A 272 4.30 -4.62 -7.95
C PHE A 272 5.71 -4.61 -7.35
N VAL A 273 6.74 -5.00 -8.11
CA VAL A 273 8.15 -5.06 -7.66
C VAL A 273 8.69 -3.66 -7.41
N LEU A 274 9.39 -3.49 -6.28
CA LEU A 274 9.99 -2.23 -5.88
C LEU A 274 11.52 -2.33 -5.96
N LEU A 275 12.11 -1.48 -6.79
CA LEU A 275 13.57 -1.36 -6.93
C LEU A 275 14.05 0.01 -6.41
N GLY A 276 13.63 0.35 -5.18
CA GLY A 276 13.79 1.65 -4.54
C GLY A 276 12.45 2.36 -4.29
N ASP A 277 12.49 3.67 -4.05
CA ASP A 277 11.32 4.54 -3.85
C ASP A 277 10.44 4.59 -5.11
N PRO A 278 9.19 4.11 -5.07
CA PRO A 278 8.28 4.15 -6.21
C PRO A 278 7.68 5.54 -6.48
N LEU A 279 7.88 6.53 -5.57
CA LEU A 279 7.25 7.83 -5.71
C LEU A 279 7.86 8.68 -6.83
N LYS A 280 6.97 9.24 -7.64
CA LYS A 280 7.29 10.24 -8.65
C LYS A 280 6.84 11.61 -8.16
N VAL A 281 7.79 12.35 -7.59
CA VAL A 281 7.58 13.69 -7.04
C VAL A 281 8.54 14.66 -7.72
N SER A 282 7.99 15.77 -8.24
CA SER A 282 8.78 16.84 -8.86
C SER A 282 9.69 17.53 -7.84
N SER A 283 10.58 18.41 -8.32
CA SER A 283 11.36 19.29 -7.44
C SER A 283 10.46 20.21 -6.60
N SER A 284 9.29 20.60 -7.12
CA SER A 284 8.28 21.42 -6.43
C SER A 284 7.35 20.65 -5.49
N GLY A 285 7.56 19.34 -5.31
CA GLY A 285 6.74 18.51 -4.43
C GLY A 285 5.41 18.06 -5.05
N GLN A 286 5.22 18.23 -6.35
CA GLN A 286 4.00 17.80 -7.04
C GLN A 286 4.09 16.34 -7.48
N THR A 287 2.95 15.65 -7.49
CA THR A 287 2.81 14.30 -8.02
C THR A 287 1.54 14.19 -8.86
N ASP A 288 1.56 13.32 -9.87
CA ASP A 288 0.43 13.03 -10.75
C ASP A 288 -0.45 11.87 -10.23
N ASP A 289 -0.11 11.32 -9.07
CA ASP A 289 -0.82 10.21 -8.40
C ASP A 289 -0.80 10.39 -6.87
N LEU A 290 -1.44 11.46 -6.40
CA LEU A 290 -1.55 11.77 -4.98
C LEU A 290 -2.13 10.61 -4.14
N PRO A 291 -3.16 9.87 -4.60
CA PRO A 291 -3.68 8.71 -3.85
C PRO A 291 -2.62 7.65 -3.57
N PHE A 292 -1.79 7.29 -4.55
CA PHE A 292 -0.70 6.36 -4.32
C PHE A 292 0.38 6.95 -3.42
N ALA A 293 0.69 8.23 -3.58
CA ALA A 293 1.71 8.87 -2.78
C ALA A 293 1.36 8.92 -1.28
N LEU A 294 0.11 9.23 -0.94
CA LEU A 294 -0.39 9.17 0.44
C LEU A 294 -0.39 7.73 0.98
N TYR A 295 -0.88 6.77 0.20
CA TYR A 295 -0.86 5.36 0.59
C TYR A 295 0.56 4.87 0.88
N TRP A 296 1.52 5.20 0.02
CA TRP A 296 2.93 4.84 0.22
C TRP A 296 3.53 5.48 1.46
N MET A 297 3.29 6.79 1.67
CA MET A 297 3.74 7.48 2.88
C MET A 297 3.14 6.86 4.16
N GLU A 298 1.89 6.42 4.12
CA GLU A 298 1.28 5.68 5.22
C GLU A 298 2.01 4.36 5.50
N LEU A 299 2.35 3.58 4.46
CA LEU A 299 3.13 2.35 4.64
C LEU A 299 4.50 2.63 5.28
N LEU A 300 5.20 3.67 4.81
CA LEU A 300 6.50 4.07 5.37
C LEU A 300 6.38 4.57 6.82
N ALA A 301 5.31 5.29 7.16
CA ALA A 301 5.03 5.73 8.53
C ALA A 301 4.79 4.54 9.46
N ARG A 302 3.96 3.58 9.03
CA ARG A 302 3.67 2.34 9.77
C ARG A 302 4.90 1.45 9.98
N LEU A 303 5.87 1.52 9.07
CA LEU A 303 7.16 0.82 9.18
C LEU A 303 8.18 1.59 10.03
N GLY A 304 7.92 2.84 10.40
CA GLY A 304 8.87 3.69 11.11
C GLY A 304 10.03 4.20 10.25
N VAL A 305 9.91 4.16 8.92
CA VAL A 305 10.99 4.53 7.98
C VAL A 305 10.67 5.74 7.11
N LEU A 306 9.57 6.45 7.39
CA LEU A 306 9.15 7.63 6.62
C LEU A 306 10.25 8.70 6.51
N GLN A 307 11.00 8.92 7.58
CA GLN A 307 12.07 9.92 7.64
C GLN A 307 13.25 9.60 6.70
N ALA A 308 13.44 8.32 6.34
CA ALA A 308 14.49 7.93 5.42
C ALA A 308 14.15 8.29 3.96
N SER A 309 12.88 8.54 3.63
CA SER A 309 12.46 8.83 2.25
C SER A 309 13.01 10.16 1.74
N ALA A 310 13.64 10.14 0.56
CA ALA A 310 14.11 11.36 -0.12
C ALA A 310 12.99 12.13 -0.85
N THR A 311 11.79 11.56 -1.00
CA THR A 311 10.66 12.17 -1.72
C THR A 311 9.56 12.65 -0.77
N ALA A 312 9.31 11.94 0.33
CA ALA A 312 8.24 12.24 1.27
C ALA A 312 8.30 13.67 1.84
N PRO A 313 9.46 14.22 2.26
CA PRO A 313 9.52 15.59 2.78
C PRO A 313 9.07 16.65 1.77
N ARG A 314 9.43 16.48 0.49
CA ARG A 314 9.05 17.41 -0.58
C ARG A 314 7.55 17.41 -0.83
N LEU A 315 6.96 16.23 -0.91
CA LEU A 315 5.52 16.07 -1.07
C LEU A 315 4.78 16.63 0.14
N TRP A 316 5.25 16.31 1.36
CA TRP A 316 4.62 16.76 2.58
C TRP A 316 4.59 18.28 2.72
N ILE A 317 5.71 18.95 2.49
CA ILE A 317 5.79 20.42 2.51
C ILE A 317 4.83 21.03 1.48
N ARG A 318 4.70 20.41 0.30
CA ARG A 318 3.73 20.86 -0.71
C ARG A 318 2.29 20.72 -0.22
N LEU A 319 1.95 19.61 0.42
CA LEU A 319 0.63 19.37 1.00
C LEU A 319 0.30 20.36 2.12
N LEU A 320 1.24 20.65 3.01
CA LEU A 320 1.07 21.65 4.06
C LEU A 320 0.81 23.05 3.50
N LYS A 321 1.49 23.43 2.41
CA LYS A 321 1.24 24.71 1.71
C LYS A 321 -0.14 24.80 1.08
N ASP A 322 -0.75 23.66 0.80
CA ASP A 322 -2.12 23.58 0.29
C ASP A 322 -3.14 23.47 1.43
N CYS A 323 -2.73 23.41 2.69
CA CYS A 323 -3.66 23.42 3.83
C CYS A 323 -4.10 24.84 4.19
N ASP A 324 -5.34 24.98 4.67
CA ASP A 324 -5.81 26.20 5.31
C ASP A 324 -5.33 26.32 6.78
N GLU A 325 -5.72 27.40 7.45
CA GLU A 325 -5.35 27.67 8.85
C GLU A 325 -5.85 26.60 9.84
N ARG A 326 -6.89 25.86 9.48
CA ARG A 326 -7.45 24.77 10.30
C ARG A 326 -6.75 23.44 10.03
N GLY A 327 -5.88 23.36 9.02
CA GLY A 327 -5.21 22.13 8.61
C GLY A 327 -6.00 21.30 7.60
N VAL A 328 -7.06 21.86 6.99
CA VAL A 328 -7.81 21.20 5.92
C VAL A 328 -7.05 21.36 4.61
N TRP A 329 -6.79 20.26 3.90
CA TRP A 329 -6.14 20.32 2.59
C TRP A 329 -7.08 20.95 1.55
N SER A 330 -6.70 22.11 1.04
CA SER A 330 -7.51 22.99 0.19
C SER A 330 -6.65 23.63 -0.93
N PRO A 331 -6.15 22.83 -1.89
CA PRO A 331 -5.30 23.35 -2.95
C PRO A 331 -6.09 24.28 -3.87
N LYS A 332 -5.41 25.31 -4.38
CA LYS A 332 -6.00 26.25 -5.34
C LYS A 332 -6.49 25.50 -6.59
N GLY A 333 -7.75 25.72 -6.96
CA GLY A 333 -8.33 25.17 -8.19
C GLY A 333 -8.77 23.71 -8.13
N LEU A 334 -9.09 23.17 -6.94
CA LEU A 334 -9.59 21.80 -6.79
C LEU A 334 -10.96 21.59 -7.47
N ARG A 335 -10.94 21.06 -8.70
CA ARG A 335 -12.16 20.79 -9.50
C ARG A 335 -12.64 19.36 -9.45
N SER A 336 -11.78 18.40 -9.12
CA SER A 336 -12.12 16.99 -9.05
C SER A 336 -11.31 16.30 -7.97
N LEU A 337 -11.71 15.08 -7.61
CA LEU A 337 -10.89 14.21 -6.80
C LEU A 337 -9.50 14.00 -7.45
N PRO A 338 -8.44 13.89 -6.65
CA PRO A 338 -7.14 13.42 -7.10
C PRO A 338 -7.24 12.14 -7.94
N ARG A 339 -6.55 12.13 -9.08
CA ARG A 339 -6.55 10.98 -10.00
C ARG A 339 -5.57 9.93 -9.51
N ARG A 340 -6.04 8.69 -9.39
CA ARG A 340 -5.21 7.51 -9.17
C ARG A 340 -4.62 7.00 -10.48
N LYS A 341 -3.32 6.66 -10.50
CA LYS A 341 -2.66 6.00 -11.64
C LYS A 341 -2.16 4.60 -11.31
N ALA A 342 -1.60 4.42 -10.12
CA ALA A 342 -1.13 3.15 -9.62
C ALA A 342 -2.33 2.28 -9.21
N PRO A 343 -2.38 1.02 -9.67
CA PRO A 343 -3.46 0.11 -9.35
C PRO A 343 -3.52 -0.20 -7.83
N TRP A 344 -2.39 -0.11 -7.15
CA TRP A 344 -2.21 -0.61 -5.79
C TRP A 344 -2.89 0.22 -4.71
N SER A 345 -3.15 1.50 -4.96
CA SER A 345 -3.91 2.38 -4.05
C SER A 345 -5.42 2.32 -4.29
N TYR A 346 -5.91 1.39 -5.15
CA TYR A 346 -7.35 1.28 -5.46
C TYR A 346 -8.22 1.22 -4.21
N HIS A 347 -7.84 0.32 -3.30
CA HIS A 347 -8.61 0.01 -2.10
C HIS A 347 -8.68 1.19 -1.12
N ALA A 348 -7.63 2.00 -1.06
CA ALA A 348 -7.43 3.05 -0.07
C ALA A 348 -8.05 4.41 -0.42
N PHE A 349 -8.43 4.65 -1.69
CA PHE A 349 -8.88 5.99 -2.11
C PHE A 349 -9.84 5.94 -3.32
N PRO A 350 -10.88 6.79 -3.39
CA PRO A 350 -11.37 7.68 -2.33
C PRO A 350 -12.28 6.90 -1.37
N LEU A 351 -12.34 7.19 -0.08
CA LEU A 351 -13.29 6.61 0.87
C LEU A 351 -14.61 7.40 0.89
N GLN A 352 -14.53 8.73 0.73
CA GLN A 352 -15.65 9.61 0.53
C GLN A 352 -15.98 9.72 -0.96
N GLU A 353 -17.26 9.56 -1.29
CA GLU A 353 -17.79 9.91 -2.61
C GLU A 353 -18.68 11.15 -2.48
N GLY A 354 -18.64 12.05 -3.46
CA GLY A 354 -19.42 13.27 -3.43
C GLY A 354 -19.07 14.25 -4.53
N LYS A 355 -19.90 15.28 -4.66
CA LYS A 355 -19.73 16.36 -5.64
C LYS A 355 -19.33 17.69 -5.01
N ASN A 356 -19.53 17.86 -3.70
CA ASN A 356 -19.16 19.09 -2.97
C ASN A 356 -17.64 19.20 -2.80
N VAL A 357 -17.17 20.35 -2.32
CA VAL A 357 -15.73 20.63 -2.20
C VAL A 357 -15.10 19.75 -1.11
N GLU A 358 -15.80 19.61 0.01
CA GLU A 358 -15.36 18.87 1.19
C GLU A 358 -15.13 17.39 0.86
N SER A 359 -16.01 16.79 0.05
CA SER A 359 -15.84 15.40 -0.42
C SER A 359 -14.57 15.18 -1.24
N ARG A 360 -14.02 16.24 -1.86
CA ARG A 360 -12.77 16.18 -2.63
C ARG A 360 -11.53 16.38 -1.75
N GLN A 361 -11.72 16.96 -0.56
CA GLN A 361 -10.65 17.32 0.38
C GLN A 361 -10.48 16.29 1.50
N VAL A 362 -11.59 15.68 1.93
CA VAL A 362 -11.66 14.95 3.20
C VAL A 362 -10.76 13.73 3.27
N ASP A 363 -10.66 12.96 2.19
CA ASP A 363 -9.76 11.81 2.12
C ASP A 363 -8.28 12.21 2.26
N VAL A 364 -7.86 13.27 1.58
CA VAL A 364 -6.47 13.75 1.64
C VAL A 364 -6.18 14.29 3.04
N THR A 365 -7.10 15.09 3.58
CA THR A 365 -6.99 15.67 4.92
C THR A 365 -6.90 14.57 5.99
N PHE A 366 -7.77 13.55 5.91
CA PHE A 366 -7.75 12.39 6.80
C PHE A 366 -6.42 11.61 6.70
N ARG A 367 -5.97 11.31 5.47
CA ARG A 367 -4.71 10.57 5.27
C ARG A 367 -3.51 11.34 5.79
N MET A 368 -3.47 12.67 5.64
CA MET A 368 -2.41 13.49 6.24
C MET A 368 -2.41 13.35 7.77
N ALA A 369 -3.55 13.54 8.42
CA ALA A 369 -3.63 13.40 9.88
C ALA A 369 -3.25 11.98 10.35
N LEU A 370 -3.67 10.95 9.63
CA LEU A 370 -3.31 9.56 9.91
C LEU A 370 -1.81 9.30 9.76
N ILE A 371 -1.20 9.76 8.65
CA ILE A 371 0.25 9.61 8.41
C ILE A 371 1.05 10.30 9.51
N ALA A 372 0.68 11.54 9.86
CA ALA A 372 1.34 12.28 10.94
C ALA A 372 1.26 11.54 12.27
N ARG A 373 0.09 10.98 12.60
CA ARG A 373 -0.12 10.21 13.82
C ARG A 373 0.73 8.94 13.84
N LEU A 374 0.77 8.20 12.73
CA LEU A 374 1.57 6.99 12.58
C LEU A 374 3.07 7.27 12.60
N ALA A 375 3.49 8.43 12.11
CA ALA A 375 4.87 8.89 12.16
C ALA A 375 5.30 9.38 13.55
N GLY A 376 4.41 9.34 14.55
CA GLY A 376 4.70 9.73 15.93
C GLY A 376 4.80 11.24 16.14
N TRP A 377 4.22 12.05 15.26
CA TRP A 377 4.23 13.50 15.40
C TRP A 377 3.23 13.98 16.44
N ASP A 378 3.48 15.17 16.97
CA ASP A 378 2.54 15.85 17.85
C ASP A 378 1.28 16.28 17.06
N ILE A 379 0.10 15.88 17.56
CA ILE A 379 -1.18 16.13 16.90
C ILE A 379 -1.92 17.22 17.66
N THR A 380 -1.92 18.41 17.09
CA THR A 380 -2.77 19.51 17.57
C THR A 380 -4.14 19.38 16.94
N THR A 381 -5.19 19.40 17.76
CA THR A 381 -6.57 19.23 17.29
C THR A 381 -7.27 20.58 17.18
N SER A 382 -8.14 20.73 16.18
CA SER A 382 -9.05 21.87 16.02
C SER A 382 -10.44 21.42 15.58
#